data_AF-W1YIE9-F1
#
_entry.id   AF-W1YIE9-F1
#
_cell.length_a   1.000
_cell.length_b   1.000
_cell.length_c   1.000
_cell.angle_alpha   90.00
_cell.angle_beta   90.00
_cell.angle_gamma   90.00
#
_symmetry.space_group_name_H-M   'P 1'
#
loop_
_entity.id
_entity.type
_entity.pdbx_description
1 polymer ?
#
loop_
_entity_poly.entity_id
_entity_poly.type
_entity_poly.pdbx_seq_one_letter_code
_entity_poly.pdbx_strand_id
1 'polypeptide(L)' 'IKLDRMLFTSTRYPDDYGFIDNTLGEDGDPLDALVLLEEPTFPGCLIRCRALGMCRMRDQKGGHDKALCVPRADQR' A
#
# COMPACT_ATOMS: atom_id res chain seq x y z
N ILE A 1 10.16 11.03 -3.08
CA ILE A 1 8.75 11.08 -3.51
C ILE A 1 8.71 11.76 -4.87
N LYS A 2 8.07 11.15 -5.87
CA LYS A 2 7.92 11.68 -7.22
C LYS A 2 6.50 11.39 -7.72
N LEU A 3 5.87 12.33 -8.41
CA LEU A 3 4.61 12.10 -9.09
C LEU A 3 4.86 11.20 -10.32
N ASP A 4 4.25 10.02 -10.33
CA ASP A 4 4.31 9.11 -11.48
C ASP A 4 3.29 9.54 -12.55
N ARG A 5 2.00 9.66 -12.19
CA ARG A 5 0.93 10.18 -13.05
C ARG A 5 -0.32 10.57 -12.24
N MET A 6 -1.21 11.32 -12.89
CA MET A 6 -2.62 11.43 -12.46
C MET A 6 -3.40 10.20 -12.96
N LEU A 7 -4.38 9.73 -12.19
CA LEU A 7 -5.25 8.62 -12.61
C LEU A 7 -6.13 9.05 -13.80
N PHE A 8 -6.24 8.17 -14.81
CA PHE A 8 -7.05 8.44 -16.01
C PHE A 8 -8.56 8.28 -15.79
N THR A 9 -8.95 7.67 -14.66
CA THR A 9 -10.34 7.45 -14.28
C THR A 9 -10.73 8.40 -13.15
N SER A 10 -12.03 8.66 -12.98
CA SER A 10 -12.56 9.45 -11.85
C SER A 10 -12.54 8.65 -10.55
N THR A 11 -11.35 8.17 -10.16
CA THR A 11 -11.12 7.33 -9.00
C THR A 11 -10.04 7.93 -8.09
N ARG A 12 -10.02 7.46 -6.85
CA ARG A 12 -8.96 7.75 -5.87
C ARG A 12 -8.54 6.44 -5.20
N TYR A 13 -7.36 6.44 -4.60
CA TYR A 13 -6.98 5.33 -3.74
C TYR A 13 -7.97 5.24 -2.55
N PRO A 14 -8.41 4.02 -2.19
CA PRO A 14 -9.40 3.84 -1.13
C PRO A 14 -8.85 4.21 0.24
N ASP A 15 -7.57 3.90 0.49
CA ASP A 15 -6.83 4.12 1.72
C ASP A 15 -5.36 4.47 1.41
N ASP A 16 -4.58 4.77 2.45
CA ASP A 16 -3.16 5.10 2.31
C ASP A 16 -2.37 3.94 1.71
N TYR A 17 -1.67 4.21 0.62
CA TYR A 17 -0.93 3.24 -0.15
C TYR A 17 0.57 3.52 -0.09
N GLY A 18 1.35 2.46 0.07
CA GLY A 18 2.81 2.50 0.11
C GLY A 18 3.41 1.13 -0.06
N PHE A 19 4.61 0.94 0.50
CA PHE A 19 5.34 -0.33 0.46
C PHE A 19 5.93 -0.65 1.84
N ILE A 20 6.33 -1.90 2.03
CA ILE A 20 6.94 -2.38 3.27
C ILE A 20 8.46 -2.29 3.17
N ASP A 21 9.08 -1.51 4.06
CA ASP A 21 10.53 -1.39 4.15
C ASP A 21 11.21 -2.76 4.33
N ASN A 22 12.37 -2.93 3.72
CA ASN A 22 13.20 -4.15 3.79
C ASN A 22 12.48 -5.42 3.28
N THR A 23 11.68 -5.29 2.22
CA THR A 23 11.09 -6.42 1.50
C THR A 23 11.50 -6.41 0.03
N LEU A 24 11.42 -7.57 -0.62
CA LEU A 24 11.63 -7.74 -2.06
C LEU A 24 10.54 -8.67 -2.58
N GLY A 25 9.65 -8.14 -3.42
CA GLY A 25 8.60 -8.86 -4.13
C GLY A 25 9.14 -9.66 -5.31
N GLU A 26 8.28 -10.52 -5.86
CA GLU A 26 8.62 -11.35 -7.01
C GLU A 26 8.79 -10.54 -8.30
N ASP A 27 8.23 -9.33 -8.36
CA ASP A 27 8.37 -8.35 -9.43
C ASP A 27 9.65 -7.50 -9.31
N GLY A 28 10.42 -7.67 -8.23
CA GLY A 28 11.66 -6.96 -7.95
C GLY A 28 11.49 -5.64 -7.21
N ASP A 29 10.25 -5.25 -6.89
CA ASP A 29 9.94 -4.05 -6.11
C ASP A 29 9.63 -4.42 -4.65
N PRO A 30 9.71 -3.49 -3.69
CA PRO A 30 9.26 -3.75 -2.32
C PRO A 30 7.77 -4.14 -2.30
N LEU A 31 7.38 -5.02 -1.37
CA LEU A 31 6.01 -5.49 -1.27
C LEU A 31 5.07 -4.32 -0.92
N ASP A 32 3.99 -4.20 -1.70
CA ASP A 32 2.98 -3.18 -1.50
C ASP A 32 2.18 -3.34 -0.21
N ALA A 33 1.75 -2.21 0.34
CA ALA A 33 0.83 -2.16 1.46
C ALA A 33 -0.30 -1.15 1.23
N LEU A 34 -1.51 -1.54 1.66
CA LEU A 34 -2.66 -0.67 1.84
C LEU A 34 -2.97 -0.59 3.33
N VAL A 35 -2.90 0.61 3.91
CA VAL A 35 -3.07 0.84 5.34
C VAL A 35 -4.41 1.51 5.58
N LEU A 36 -5.31 0.82 6.27
CA LEU A 36 -6.61 1.36 6.65
C LEU A 36 -6.42 2.41 7.75
N LEU A 37 -6.86 3.63 7.48
CA LEU A 37 -6.74 4.79 8.36
C LEU A 37 -8.04 5.59 8.35
N GLU A 38 -8.33 6.29 9.45
CA GLU A 38 -9.48 7.20 9.49
C GLU A 38 -9.20 8.52 8.76
N GLU A 39 -7.98 9.04 8.94
CA GLU A 39 -7.52 10.26 8.30
C GLU A 39 -6.29 9.96 7.44
N PRO A 40 -6.22 10.48 6.20
CA PRO A 40 -5.10 10.23 5.31
C PRO A 40 -3.81 10.88 5.85
N THR A 41 -2.67 10.26 5.58
CA THR A 41 -1.37 10.85 5.90
C THR A 41 -0.82 11.68 4.73
N PHE A 42 0.50 11.82 4.67
CA PHE A 42 1.22 12.49 3.58
C PHE A 42 2.25 11.54 2.98
N PRO A 43 2.57 11.68 1.67
CA PRO A 43 3.56 10.83 1.02
C PRO A 43 4.90 10.82 1.75
N GLY A 44 5.47 9.64 1.99
CA GLY A 44 6.74 9.45 2.70
C GLY A 44 6.64 9.40 4.23
N CYS A 45 5.44 9.51 4.80
CA CYS A 45 5.22 9.21 6.21
C CYS A 45 5.49 7.73 6.51
N LEU A 46 6.15 7.43 7.63
CA LEU A 46 6.39 6.06 8.09
C LEU A 46 5.35 5.68 9.15
N ILE A 47 4.66 4.55 8.92
CA ILE A 47 3.65 4.03 9.83
C ILE A 47 4.02 2.61 10.24
N ARG A 48 4.02 2.33 11.55
CA ARG A 48 4.17 0.96 12.04
C ARG A 48 2.83 0.26 11.97
N CYS A 49 2.75 -0.73 11.10
CA CYS A 49 1.51 -1.46 10.82
C CYS A 49 1.58 -2.94 11.23
N ARG A 50 0.42 -3.57 11.31
CA ARG A 50 0.22 -5.02 11.40
C ARG A 50 -0.59 -5.48 10.20
N ALA A 51 -0.11 -6.52 9.52
CA ALA A 51 -0.83 -7.14 8.41
C ALA A 51 -2.06 -7.91 8.91
N LEU A 52 -3.16 -7.80 8.15
CA LEU A 52 -4.43 -8.49 8.35
C LEU A 52 -4.69 -9.55 7.28
N GLY A 53 -4.21 -9.31 6.07
CA GLY A 53 -4.45 -10.19 4.93
C GLY A 53 -3.69 -9.73 3.69
N MET A 54 -3.97 -10.40 2.56
CA MET A 54 -3.34 -10.11 1.27
C MET A 54 -4.42 -9.97 0.20
N CYS A 55 -4.43 -8.84 -0.50
CA CYS A 55 -5.18 -8.70 -1.74
C CYS A 55 -4.32 -9.24 -2.87
N ARG A 56 -4.67 -10.42 -3.38
CA ARG A 56 -3.99 -11.03 -4.52
C ARG A 56 -4.65 -10.57 -5.80
N MET A 57 -3.87 -10.01 -6.70
CA MET A 57 -4.33 -9.60 -8.02
C MET A 57 -3.26 -9.89 -9.06
N ARG A 58 -3.69 -9.92 -10.31
CA ARG A 58 -2.82 -10.12 -11.46
C ARG A 58 -3.08 -9.01 -12.46
N ASP A 59 -2.01 -8.38 -12.93
CA ASP A 59 -2.06 -7.31 -13.92
C ASP A 59 -1.27 -7.71 -15.20
N GLN A 60 -0.92 -6.73 -16.03
CA GLN A 60 -0.17 -6.95 -17.26
C GLN A 60 1.29 -7.41 -17.03
N LYS A 61 1.87 -7.14 -15.86
CA LYS A 61 3.26 -7.49 -15.51
C LYS A 61 3.35 -8.79 -14.71
N GLY A 62 2.27 -9.26 -14.09
CA GLY A 62 2.27 -10.52 -13.36
C GLY A 62 1.40 -10.49 -12.11
N GLY A 63 1.79 -11.28 -11.10
CA GLY A 63 1.19 -11.18 -9.77
C GLY A 63 1.56 -9.85 -9.13
N HIS A 64 0.61 -9.24 -8.42
CA HIS A 64 0.75 -7.92 -7.83
C HIS A 64 0.05 -7.89 -6.47
N ASP A 65 0.64 -8.59 -5.51
CA ASP A 65 0.05 -8.77 -4.19
C ASP A 65 0.18 -7.50 -3.35
N LYS A 66 -0.87 -7.15 -2.61
CA LYS A 66 -0.89 -5.98 -1.70
C LYS A 66 -1.27 -6.41 -0.29
N ALA A 67 -0.40 -6.14 0.68
CA ALA A 67 -0.67 -6.43 2.08
C ALA A 67 -1.73 -5.45 2.62
N LEU A 68 -2.81 -5.99 3.19
CA LEU A 68 -3.81 -5.19 3.90
C LEU A 68 -3.38 -5.01 5.35
N CYS A 69 -3.30 -3.77 5.82
CA CYS A 69 -2.65 -3.40 7.07
C CYS A 69 -3.51 -2.45 7.90
N VAL A 70 -3.28 -2.46 9.21
CA VAL A 70 -3.78 -1.45 10.17
C VAL A 70 -2.63 -0.93 11.04
N PRO A 71 -2.70 0.31 11.57
CA PRO A 71 -1.69 0.81 12.49
C PRO A 71 -1.57 -0.06 13.74
N ARG A 72 -0.34 -0.39 14.13
CA ARG A 72 -0.08 -1.29 15.26
C ARG A 72 -0.50 -0.69 16.62
N ALA A 73 -0.41 0.62 16.76
CA ALA A 73 -0.65 1.32 18.03
C ALA A 73 -2.09 1.81 18.19
N ASP A 74 -2.93 1.67 17.17
CA ASP A 74 -4.33 2.05 17.25
C ASP A 74 -5.13 0.96 17.98
N GLN A 75 -5.93 1.37 18.96
CA GLN A 75 -6.70 0.49 19.85
C GLN A 75 -8.14 0.28 19.37
N ARG A 76 -8.56 1.00 18.34
CA ARG A 76 -9.92 0.97 17.80
C ARG A 76 -10.17 -0.26 16.94
#